data_AF-A0A0D2M6J0-F1
#
_entry.id   AF-A0A0D2M6J0-F1
#
_cell.length_a   1.000
_cell.length_b   1.000
_cell.length_c   1.000
_cell.angle_alpha   90.00
_cell.angle_beta   90.00
_cell.angle_gamma   90.00
#
_symmetry.space_group_name_H-M   'P 1'
#
loop_
_entity.id
_entity.type
_entity.pdbx_description
1 polymer ?
#
loop_
_entity_poly.entity_id
_entity_poly.type
_entity_poly.pdbx_seq_one_letter_code
_entity_poly.pdbx_strand_id
1 'polypeptide(L)'
;MPAALRTPGARPASRALPPPFAAGSRTQRRVACGSAQPAAGVGIFPAGQRQARVDLPALMVEIRADAFASDPRAAAAGVNAAVTAGATAVVLGAGSGDGGAAALYDAAVQLKELLRGRAALLLLDRTDIASAVDAEGVVLSAAAWERLDFGG
;
A
#
# COMPACT_ATOMS: atom_id res chain seq x y z
N MET A 1 13.99 62.13 -41.63
CA MET A 1 12.63 62.03 -41.06
C MET A 1 12.57 60.75 -40.21
N PRO A 2 12.36 60.85 -38.88
CA PRO A 2 12.79 59.86 -37.88
C PRO A 2 11.63 59.02 -37.29
N ALA A 3 11.92 57.87 -36.67
CA ALA A 3 11.19 57.27 -35.53
C ALA A 3 11.86 55.91 -35.17
N ALA A 4 12.62 55.75 -34.08
CA ALA A 4 12.23 55.66 -32.66
C ALA A 4 11.79 54.24 -32.21
N LEU A 5 12.71 53.60 -31.45
CA LEU A 5 12.53 52.82 -30.21
C LEU A 5 11.37 51.81 -30.08
N ARG A 6 11.73 50.55 -29.75
CA ARG A 6 11.15 49.81 -28.61
C ARG A 6 11.91 48.52 -28.26
N THR A 7 12.46 48.48 -27.05
CA THR A 7 12.68 47.28 -26.21
C THR A 7 11.36 46.91 -25.49
N PRO A 8 11.31 45.91 -24.58
CA PRO A 8 11.61 44.48 -24.68
C PRO A 8 10.35 43.62 -24.38
N GLY A 9 10.19 42.45 -25.01
CA GLY A 9 9.07 41.53 -24.75
C GLY A 9 9.38 40.55 -23.62
N ALA A 10 8.58 40.61 -22.56
CA ALA A 10 8.71 39.84 -21.32
C ALA A 10 8.61 38.32 -21.50
N ARG A 11 9.37 37.58 -20.68
CA ARG A 11 9.23 36.12 -20.47
C ARG A 11 7.82 35.79 -19.97
N PRO A 12 7.11 34.78 -20.52
CA PRO A 12 6.03 34.17 -19.78
C PRO A 12 6.63 33.39 -18.61
N ALA A 13 6.23 33.76 -17.39
CA ALA A 13 6.53 33.03 -16.18
C ALA A 13 6.07 31.57 -16.34
N SER A 14 7.03 30.64 -16.31
CA SER A 14 6.72 29.23 -16.10
C SER A 14 6.00 29.12 -14.76
N ARG A 15 4.70 28.83 -14.82
CA ARG A 15 3.87 28.51 -13.67
C ARG A 15 4.37 27.18 -13.13
N ALA A 16 5.30 27.26 -12.17
CA ALA A 16 5.79 26.10 -11.45
C ALA A 16 4.59 25.37 -10.82
N LEU A 17 4.33 24.15 -11.27
CA LEU A 17 3.43 23.24 -10.57
C LEU A 17 3.99 23.00 -9.17
N PRO A 18 3.13 22.99 -8.13
CA PRO A 18 3.58 22.58 -6.81
C PRO A 18 4.09 21.13 -6.88
N PRO A 19 5.22 20.81 -6.24
CA PRO A 19 5.68 19.43 -6.16
C PRO A 19 4.60 18.59 -5.45
N PRO A 20 4.20 17.42 -5.99
CA PRO A 20 3.45 16.47 -5.18
C PRO A 20 4.39 16.01 -4.07
N PHE A 21 3.90 16.02 -2.84
CA PHE A 21 4.61 15.66 -1.61
C PHE A 21 5.53 16.73 -1.01
N ALA A 22 4.93 17.57 -0.16
CA ALA A 22 5.60 17.95 1.07
C ALA A 22 5.95 16.67 1.84
N ALA A 23 7.24 16.45 2.10
CA ALA A 23 7.76 15.41 2.95
C ALA A 23 7.25 15.60 4.39
N GLY A 24 6.00 15.19 4.63
CA GLY A 24 5.51 14.94 5.97
C GLY A 24 6.26 13.73 6.50
N SER A 25 7.01 13.90 7.58
CA SER A 25 7.48 12.82 8.42
C SER A 25 6.28 12.01 8.89
N ARG A 26 5.89 11.03 8.08
CA ARG A 26 4.85 10.05 8.38
C ARG A 26 5.43 9.16 9.47
N THR A 27 5.37 9.67 10.70
CA THR A 27 5.50 8.87 11.91
C THR A 27 4.56 7.71 11.70
N GLN A 28 5.11 6.52 11.49
CA GLN A 28 4.34 5.29 11.37
C GLN A 28 3.55 5.16 12.67
N ARG A 29 2.28 5.57 12.61
CA ARG A 29 1.38 5.41 13.73
C ARG A 29 0.96 3.96 13.69
N ARG A 30 1.77 3.10 14.32
CA ARG A 30 1.36 1.74 14.66
C ARG A 30 -0.05 1.83 15.24
N VAL A 31 -0.97 1.04 14.71
CA VAL A 31 -2.27 0.83 15.34
C VAL A 31 -2.00 0.11 16.65
N ALA A 32 -1.77 0.88 17.72
CA ALA A 32 -1.65 0.32 19.06
C ALA A 32 -3.07 0.04 19.57
N CYS A 33 -3.43 -1.24 19.64
CA CYS A 33 -4.55 -1.73 20.41
C CYS A 33 -4.22 -1.64 21.92
N GLY A 34 -4.15 -0.43 22.45
CA GLY A 34 -3.92 -0.20 23.88
C GLY A 34 -5.17 -0.52 24.69
N SER A 35 -5.03 -1.37 25.71
CA SER A 35 -6.04 -1.66 26.73
C SER A 35 -6.22 -0.46 27.68
N ALA A 36 -6.92 0.58 27.23
CA ALA A 36 -7.32 1.67 28.11
C ALA A 36 -8.79 1.51 28.51
N GLN A 37 -8.99 1.39 29.82
CA GLN A 37 -10.25 1.18 30.53
C GLN A 37 -11.30 2.22 30.08
N PRO A 38 -12.55 1.80 29.75
CA PRO A 38 -13.52 2.71 29.15
C PRO A 38 -14.04 3.68 30.21
N ALA A 39 -13.85 4.98 29.99
CA ALA A 39 -14.65 6.00 30.65
C ALA A 39 -16.07 5.94 30.08
N ALA A 40 -17.07 5.86 30.95
CA ALA A 40 -18.48 5.73 30.61
C ALA A 40 -18.98 6.97 29.85
N GLY A 41 -18.83 6.97 28.53
CA GLY A 41 -19.45 7.91 27.62
C GLY A 41 -20.20 7.13 26.55
N VAL A 42 -21.40 7.62 26.19
CA VAL A 42 -22.24 7.05 25.14
C VAL A 42 -21.54 7.28 23.79
N GLY A 43 -20.70 6.33 23.41
CA GLY A 43 -20.17 6.23 22.06
C GLY A 43 -21.25 5.73 21.10
N ILE A 44 -21.15 6.14 19.84
CA ILE A 44 -22.07 5.80 18.74
C ILE A 44 -22.06 4.28 18.44
N PHE A 45 -21.15 3.53 19.06
CA PHE A 45 -21.05 2.08 18.98
C PHE A 45 -21.46 1.44 20.31
N PRO A 46 -22.39 0.48 20.30
CA PRO A 46 -22.76 -0.25 21.51
C PRO A 46 -21.51 -0.98 22.06
N ALA A 47 -21.32 -0.91 23.38
CA ALA A 47 -20.26 -1.55 24.16
C ALA A 47 -18.88 -0.85 24.27
N GLY A 48 -18.74 0.45 23.96
CA GLY A 48 -17.48 1.18 24.24
C GLY A 48 -16.27 0.69 23.43
N GLN A 49 -16.52 0.00 22.32
CA GLN A 49 -15.50 -0.47 21.39
C GLN A 49 -14.81 0.72 20.72
N ARG A 50 -13.47 0.71 20.72
CA ARG A 50 -12.67 1.73 20.03
C ARG A 50 -12.78 1.51 18.54
N GLN A 51 -13.36 2.47 17.83
CA GLN A 51 -13.34 2.48 16.38
C GLN A 51 -11.90 2.64 15.90
N ALA A 52 -11.37 1.63 15.21
CA ALA A 52 -10.07 1.74 14.56
C ALA A 52 -10.17 2.78 13.43
N ARG A 53 -9.54 3.95 13.62
CA ARG A 53 -9.28 4.88 12.52
C ARG A 53 -8.17 4.28 11.67
N VAL A 54 -8.51 3.81 10.48
CA VAL A 54 -7.57 3.30 9.49
C VAL A 54 -7.51 4.28 8.33
N ASP A 55 -6.31 4.76 8.01
CA ASP A 55 -6.10 5.50 6.76
C ASP A 55 -6.15 4.48 5.61
N LEU A 56 -7.15 4.61 4.75
CA LEU A 56 -7.33 3.71 3.62
C LEU A 56 -6.28 4.02 2.53
N PRO A 57 -5.60 2.99 1.97
CA PRO A 57 -4.73 3.19 0.83
C PRO A 57 -5.51 3.75 -0.36
N ALA A 58 -4.96 4.78 -1.00
CA ALA A 58 -5.62 5.48 -2.11
C ALA A 58 -5.45 4.77 -3.46
N LEU A 59 -4.33 4.04 -3.63
CA LEU A 59 -4.00 3.28 -4.83
C LEU A 59 -3.23 2.03 -4.41
N MET A 60 -3.73 0.87 -4.86
CA MET A 60 -3.14 -0.44 -4.59
C MET A 60 -2.65 -1.07 -5.89
N VAL A 61 -1.53 -1.78 -5.82
CA VAL A 61 -0.99 -2.58 -6.93
C VAL A 61 -0.95 -4.03 -6.49
N GLU A 62 -1.58 -4.92 -7.26
CA GLU A 62 -1.53 -6.35 -7.00
C GLU A 62 -0.39 -7.00 -7.77
N ILE A 63 0.28 -7.95 -7.13
CA ILE A 63 1.30 -8.80 -7.73
C ILE A 63 1.12 -10.23 -7.26
N ARG A 64 1.35 -11.19 -8.16
CA ARG A 64 1.31 -12.61 -7.83
C ARG A 64 2.71 -13.11 -7.49
N ALA A 65 2.80 -13.97 -6.48
CA ALA A 65 4.08 -14.50 -5.98
C ALA A 65 4.85 -15.29 -7.05
N ASP A 66 4.16 -16.03 -7.93
CA ASP A 66 4.79 -16.77 -9.03
C ASP A 66 5.35 -15.83 -10.11
N ALA A 67 4.62 -14.77 -10.45
CA ALA A 67 5.12 -13.74 -11.36
C ALA A 67 6.33 -13.02 -10.75
N PHE A 68 6.29 -12.69 -9.46
CA PHE A 68 7.44 -12.10 -8.75
C PHE A 68 8.64 -13.06 -8.74
N ALA A 69 8.42 -14.34 -8.48
CA ALA A 69 9.48 -15.34 -8.44
C ALA A 69 10.11 -15.60 -9.82
N SER A 70 9.34 -15.48 -10.90
CA SER A 70 9.85 -15.71 -12.26
C SER A 70 10.88 -14.68 -12.72
N ASP A 71 10.71 -13.41 -12.36
CA ASP A 71 11.68 -12.35 -12.60
C ASP A 71 11.64 -11.31 -11.46
N PRO A 72 12.35 -11.59 -10.34
CA PRO A 72 12.31 -10.74 -9.17
C PRO A 72 12.85 -9.33 -9.44
N ARG A 73 13.80 -9.17 -10.36
CA ARG A 73 14.40 -7.87 -10.67
C ARG A 73 13.42 -6.98 -11.44
N ALA A 74 12.79 -7.50 -12.48
CA ALA A 74 11.82 -6.73 -13.25
C ALA A 74 10.59 -6.41 -12.39
N ALA A 75 10.10 -7.39 -11.63
CA ALA A 75 8.98 -7.20 -10.71
C ALA A 75 9.28 -6.13 -9.64
N ALA A 76 10.45 -6.19 -9.01
CA ALA A 76 10.92 -5.19 -8.05
C ALA A 76 11.00 -3.79 -8.66
N ALA A 77 11.52 -3.67 -9.90
CA ALA A 77 11.60 -2.39 -10.60
C ALA A 77 10.20 -1.82 -10.87
N GLY A 78 9.25 -2.67 -11.31
CA GLY A 78 7.86 -2.27 -11.52
C GLY A 78 7.17 -1.81 -10.25
N VAL A 79 7.32 -2.55 -9.15
CA VAL A 79 6.79 -2.16 -7.84
C VAL A 79 7.39 -0.82 -7.38
N ASN A 80 8.71 -0.66 -7.51
CA ASN A 80 9.37 0.59 -7.11
C ASN A 80 8.91 1.78 -7.95
N ALA A 81 8.70 1.60 -9.26
CA ALA A 81 8.14 2.62 -10.13
C ALA A 81 6.72 2.99 -9.71
N ALA A 82 5.87 2.00 -9.41
CA ALA A 82 4.48 2.24 -9.00
C ALA A 82 4.39 2.97 -7.65
N VAL A 83 5.22 2.59 -6.68
CA VAL A 83 5.29 3.29 -5.38
C VAL A 83 5.80 4.73 -5.56
N THR A 84 6.77 4.94 -6.45
CA THR A 84 7.25 6.30 -6.78
C THR A 84 6.18 7.14 -7.47
N ALA A 85 5.31 6.52 -8.27
CA ALA A 85 4.17 7.17 -8.92
C ALA A 85 3.00 7.47 -7.96
N GLY A 86 3.00 6.92 -6.74
CA GLY A 86 2.00 7.20 -5.70
C GLY A 86 1.18 6.01 -5.23
N ALA A 87 1.52 4.76 -5.60
CA ALA A 87 0.91 3.59 -4.99
C ALA A 87 1.21 3.57 -3.47
N THR A 88 0.15 3.40 -2.67
CA THR A 88 0.22 3.49 -1.20
C THR A 88 0.14 2.12 -0.53
N ALA A 89 -0.26 1.08 -1.27
CA ALA A 89 -0.16 -0.30 -0.84
C ALA A 89 0.17 -1.23 -2.01
N VAL A 90 0.77 -2.37 -1.68
CA VAL A 90 1.04 -3.48 -2.59
C VAL A 90 0.34 -4.71 -2.03
N VAL A 91 -0.48 -5.35 -2.85
CA VAL A 91 -1.17 -6.59 -2.52
C VAL A 91 -0.40 -7.75 -3.14
N LEU A 92 -0.02 -8.74 -2.33
CA LEU A 92 0.70 -9.91 -2.77
C LEU A 92 -0.22 -11.14 -2.67
N GLY A 93 -0.55 -11.72 -3.82
CA GLY A 93 -1.36 -12.93 -3.93
C GLY A 93 -0.53 -14.20 -4.17
N ALA A 94 -1.08 -15.34 -3.77
CA ALA A 94 -0.51 -16.64 -4.14
C ALA A 94 -0.55 -16.84 -5.68
N GLY A 95 0.45 -17.53 -6.21
CA GLY A 95 0.43 -18.00 -7.59
C GLY A 95 -0.57 -19.15 -7.79
N SER A 96 -0.83 -19.52 -9.05
CA SER A 96 -1.81 -20.56 -9.40
C SER A 96 -1.34 -22.00 -9.16
N GLY A 97 -0.16 -22.21 -8.55
CA GLY A 97 0.46 -23.53 -8.37
C GLY A 97 0.59 -23.97 -6.92
N ASP A 98 0.77 -25.28 -6.71
CA ASP A 98 0.85 -25.94 -5.40
C ASP A 98 2.05 -25.50 -4.52
N GLY A 99 3.06 -24.84 -5.11
CA GLY A 99 4.20 -24.24 -4.39
C GLY A 99 3.90 -22.89 -3.70
N GLY A 100 2.63 -22.52 -3.56
CA GLY A 100 2.21 -21.15 -3.25
C GLY A 100 2.70 -20.58 -1.92
N ALA A 101 2.81 -21.38 -0.85
CA ALA A 101 3.08 -20.85 0.49
C ALA A 101 4.54 -20.36 0.68
N ALA A 102 5.52 -21.18 0.29
CA ALA A 102 6.93 -20.83 0.42
C ALA A 102 7.30 -19.69 -0.52
N ALA A 103 6.87 -19.77 -1.79
CA ALA A 103 7.10 -18.70 -2.76
C ALA A 103 6.44 -17.38 -2.33
N LEU A 104 5.24 -17.45 -1.73
CA LEU A 104 4.55 -16.27 -1.18
C LEU A 104 5.31 -15.67 0.00
N TYR A 105 5.81 -16.50 0.91
CA TYR A 105 6.63 -16.04 2.03
C TYR A 105 7.92 -15.36 1.55
N ASP A 106 8.68 -16.00 0.65
CA ASP A 106 9.94 -15.45 0.13
C ASP A 106 9.74 -14.14 -0.64
N ALA A 107 8.66 -14.06 -1.44
CA ALA A 107 8.29 -12.85 -2.14
C ALA A 107 7.87 -11.74 -1.16
N ALA A 108 7.14 -12.08 -0.09
CA ALA A 108 6.72 -11.13 0.93
C ALA A 108 7.91 -10.52 1.68
N VAL A 109 8.90 -11.34 2.07
CA VAL A 109 10.14 -10.86 2.70
C VAL A 109 10.87 -9.88 1.79
N GLN A 110 11.08 -10.25 0.52
CA GLN A 110 11.75 -9.37 -0.45
C GLN A 110 10.99 -8.07 -0.70
N LEU A 111 9.67 -8.12 -0.81
CA LEU A 111 8.85 -6.92 -0.99
C LEU A 111 8.86 -6.04 0.26
N LYS A 112 8.84 -6.61 1.47
CA LYS A 112 8.94 -5.86 2.72
C LYS A 112 10.26 -5.06 2.78
N GLU A 113 11.37 -5.71 2.43
CA GLU A 113 12.69 -5.07 2.36
C GLU A 113 12.78 -4.00 1.25
N LEU A 114 12.10 -4.21 0.12
CA LEU A 114 12.04 -3.25 -0.98
C LEU A 114 11.23 -2.02 -0.60
N LEU A 115 10.08 -2.22 0.03
CA LEU A 115 9.14 -1.14 0.38
C LEU A 115 9.68 -0.26 1.50
N ARG A 116 10.36 -0.82 2.50
CA ARG A 116 10.93 -0.08 3.65
C ARG A 116 9.92 0.87 4.31
N GLY A 117 8.65 0.46 4.35
CA GLY A 117 7.55 1.25 4.91
C GLY A 117 7.06 2.42 4.04
N ARG A 118 7.49 2.53 2.77
CA ARG A 118 6.98 3.54 1.82
C ARG A 118 5.55 3.27 1.36
N ALA A 119 5.18 1.99 1.29
CA ALA A 119 3.83 1.52 1.00
C ALA A 119 3.51 0.35 1.95
N ALA A 120 2.22 0.15 2.24
CA ALA A 120 1.76 -1.00 3.02
C ALA A 120 1.87 -2.29 2.19
N LEU A 121 2.38 -3.37 2.78
CA LEU A 121 2.33 -4.70 2.19
C LEU A 121 1.11 -5.45 2.75
N LEU A 122 0.25 -5.92 1.85
CA LEU A 122 -0.94 -6.70 2.19
C LEU A 122 -0.85 -8.07 1.52
N LEU A 123 -1.16 -9.14 2.26
CA LEU A 123 -1.24 -10.48 1.65
C LEU A 123 -2.69 -10.84 1.32
N LEU A 124 -2.91 -11.54 0.20
CA LEU A 124 -4.23 -12.05 -0.17
C LEU A 124 -4.49 -13.38 0.55
N ASP A 125 -5.56 -13.43 1.34
CA ASP A 125 -6.13 -14.61 2.02
C ASP A 125 -5.22 -15.38 3.01
N ARG A 126 -3.90 -15.11 3.05
CA ARG A 126 -2.91 -15.83 3.89
C ARG A 126 -2.53 -15.07 5.15
N THR A 127 -3.38 -15.18 6.18
CA THR A 127 -3.20 -14.55 7.49
C THR A 127 -1.99 -15.09 8.27
N ASP A 128 -1.73 -16.37 8.16
CA ASP A 128 -0.61 -17.05 8.81
C ASP A 128 0.75 -16.52 8.31
N ILE A 129 0.88 -16.35 6.99
CA ILE A 129 2.10 -15.80 6.37
C ILE A 129 2.21 -14.31 6.69
N ALA A 130 1.12 -13.54 6.62
CA ALA A 130 1.14 -12.11 6.92
C ALA A 130 1.65 -11.83 8.34
N SER A 131 1.23 -12.66 9.31
CA SER A 131 1.75 -12.59 10.68
C SER A 131 3.23 -12.97 10.76
N ALA A 132 3.68 -13.96 9.99
CA ALA A 132 5.08 -14.41 10.01
C ALA A 132 6.04 -13.35 9.46
N VAL A 133 5.63 -12.56 8.46
CA VAL A 133 6.46 -11.51 7.83
C VAL A 133 6.24 -10.11 8.40
N ASP A 134 5.41 -9.95 9.43
CA ASP A 134 5.00 -8.66 10.00
C ASP A 134 4.43 -7.70 8.92
N ALA A 135 3.57 -8.22 8.05
CA ALA A 135 2.88 -7.43 7.03
C ALA A 135 1.88 -6.44 7.66
N GLU A 136 1.57 -5.36 6.95
CA GLU A 136 0.64 -4.32 7.41
C GLU A 136 -0.81 -4.81 7.48
N GLY A 137 -1.15 -5.88 6.77
CA GLY A 137 -2.48 -6.48 6.82
C GLY A 137 -2.70 -7.60 5.81
N VAL A 138 -3.97 -8.01 5.74
CA VAL A 138 -4.44 -9.08 4.86
C VAL A 138 -5.67 -8.59 4.12
N VAL A 139 -5.75 -8.86 2.83
CA VAL A 139 -6.95 -8.68 2.02
C VAL A 139 -7.66 -10.03 1.94
N LEU A 140 -8.90 -10.09 2.38
CA LEU A 140 -9.73 -11.29 2.27
C LEU A 140 -10.62 -11.16 1.04
N SER A 141 -10.53 -12.14 0.14
CA SER A 141 -11.33 -12.21 -1.06
C SER A 141 -12.56 -13.10 -0.86
N ALA A 142 -13.70 -12.74 -1.46
CA ALA A 142 -14.90 -13.59 -1.42
C ALA A 142 -14.68 -14.95 -2.12
N ALA A 143 -13.78 -14.98 -3.11
CA ALA A 143 -13.42 -16.19 -3.85
C ALA A 143 -12.77 -17.27 -2.96
N ALA A 144 -12.15 -16.87 -1.84
CA ALA A 144 -11.66 -17.82 -0.84
C ALA A 144 -12.80 -18.60 -0.18
N TRP A 145 -13.98 -17.98 -0.03
CA TRP A 145 -15.14 -18.60 0.61
C TRP A 145 -15.97 -19.44 -0.37
N GLU A 146 -16.04 -19.06 -1.65
CA GLU A 146 -16.62 -19.91 -2.72
C GLU A 146 -15.80 -21.19 -2.94
N ARG A 147 -14.47 -21.14 -2.80
CA ARG A 147 -13.63 -22.35 -2.90
C ARG A 147 -13.86 -23.34 -1.73
N LEU A 148 -14.51 -22.87 -0.65
CA LEU A 148 -14.92 -23.69 0.49
C LEU A 148 -16.38 -24.13 0.39
N ASP A 149 -16.99 -24.08 -0.79
CA ASP A 149 -18.37 -24.52 -1.00
C ASP A 149 -18.66 -25.82 -0.24
N PHE A 150 -19.50 -25.67 0.77
CA PHE A 150 -20.22 -26.74 1.45
C PHE A 150 -21.23 -27.31 0.44
N GLY A 151 -20.72 -28.02 -0.56
CA GLY A 151 -21.52 -28.82 -1.47
C GLY A 151 -22.17 -29.97 -0.70
N GLY A 152 -23.46 -29.83 -0.41
CA GLY A 152 -24.35 -30.94 -0.07
C GLY A 152 -24.72 -31.76 -1.30
#